data_AF-A0AAD4TXL6-F1
#
_entry.id   AF-A0AAD4TXL6-F1
#
_cell.length_a   1.000
_cell.length_b   1.000
_cell.length_c   1.000
_cell.angle_alpha   90.00
_cell.angle_beta   90.00
_cell.angle_gamma   90.00
#
_symmetry.space_group_name_H-M   'P 1'
#
loop_
_entity.id
_entity.type
_entity.pdbx_description
1 polymer ?
#
loop_
_entity_poly.entity_id
_entity_poly.type
_entity_poly.pdbx_seq_one_letter_code
_entity_poly.pdbx_strand_id
1 'polypeptide(L)'
;MRVPKNGIEKHLLRETFEGSNLIPKEILWRPKEAFSDGITSVKYSWFRILQDYIVDDAALASAAQKFPISTPKTKEGYYCRQIFENNYLGHADWLPHYWIPRWTSGAMDPSASTLTHYKAAAKA
;
A
#
# COMPACT_ATOMS: atom_id res chain seq x y z
N MET A 1 5.34 -1.79 18.89
CA MET A 1 4.23 -1.20 18.09
C MET A 1 4.35 -1.46 16.58
N ARG A 2 5.51 -1.22 15.94
CA ARG A 2 5.62 -1.21 14.47
C ARG A 2 5.87 -2.59 13.82
N VAL A 3 6.62 -3.47 14.48
CA VAL A 3 6.88 -4.83 13.98
C VAL A 3 5.75 -5.77 14.39
N PRO A 4 5.19 -6.58 13.47
CA PRO A 4 4.20 -7.60 13.81
C PRO A 4 4.77 -8.66 14.77
N LYS A 5 3.94 -9.13 15.70
CA LYS A 5 4.24 -10.30 16.56
C LYS A 5 3.29 -11.42 16.13
N ASN A 6 3.84 -12.58 15.79
CA ASN A 6 3.08 -13.72 15.24
C ASN A 6 2.18 -13.33 14.05
N GLY A 7 2.66 -12.44 13.18
CA GLY A 7 1.90 -11.96 12.01
C GLY A 7 0.86 -10.88 12.31
N ILE A 8 0.62 -10.52 13.57
CA ILE A 8 -0.34 -9.48 13.96
C ILE A 8 0.38 -8.17 14.29
N GLU A 9 0.01 -7.09 13.59
CA GLU A 9 0.51 -5.75 13.84
C GLU A 9 -0.18 -5.09 15.06
N LYS A 10 0.47 -4.05 15.62
CA LYS A 10 -0.06 -3.28 16.76
C LYS A 10 -0.35 -4.13 18.02
N HIS A 11 0.42 -5.21 18.24
CA HIS A 11 0.22 -6.15 19.35
C HIS A 11 0.04 -5.46 20.72
N LEU A 12 0.93 -4.53 21.08
CA LEU A 12 0.85 -3.78 22.34
C LEU A 12 -0.49 -3.02 22.51
N LEU A 13 -0.99 -2.42 21.42
CA LEU A 13 -2.27 -1.71 21.44
C LEU A 13 -3.41 -2.69 21.69
N ARG A 14 -3.37 -3.87 21.05
CA ARG A 14 -4.40 -4.91 21.18
C ARG A 14 -4.42 -5.52 22.59
N GLU A 15 -3.24 -5.85 23.14
CA GLU A 15 -3.09 -6.34 24.53
C GLU A 15 -3.62 -5.33 25.56
N THR A 16 -3.41 -4.02 25.34
CA THR A 16 -3.88 -2.98 26.26
C THR A 16 -5.41 -2.98 26.42
N PHE A 17 -6.15 -3.39 25.38
CA PHE A 17 -7.61 -3.47 25.41
C PHE A 17 -8.14 -4.89 25.60
N GLU A 18 -7.26 -5.89 25.74
CA GLU A 18 -7.68 -7.26 26.00
C GLU A 18 -8.33 -7.36 27.38
N GLY A 19 -9.54 -7.94 27.44
CA GLY A 19 -10.32 -8.05 28.68
C GLY A 19 -11.18 -6.80 29.01
N SER A 20 -11.08 -5.72 28.25
CA SER A 20 -11.93 -4.53 28.44
C SER A 20 -13.37 -4.71 27.95
N ASN A 21 -13.62 -5.73 27.12
CA ASN A 21 -14.90 -6.01 26.45
C ASN A 21 -15.47 -4.83 25.62
N LEU A 22 -14.60 -3.90 25.16
CA LEU A 22 -15.00 -2.76 24.32
C LEU A 22 -15.41 -3.17 22.90
N ILE A 23 -14.75 -4.18 22.34
CA ILE A 23 -15.03 -4.73 21.01
C ILE A 23 -14.90 -6.26 21.04
N PRO A 24 -15.59 -6.97 20.13
CA PRO A 24 -15.48 -8.42 20.05
C PRO A 24 -14.04 -8.90 19.81
N LYS A 25 -13.67 -10.04 20.38
CA LYS A 25 -12.29 -10.56 20.37
C LYS A 25 -11.78 -10.80 18.95
N GLU A 26 -12.66 -11.24 18.06
CA GLU A 26 -12.40 -11.45 16.65
C GLU A 26 -12.05 -10.15 15.91
N ILE A 27 -12.63 -9.01 16.33
CA ILE A 27 -12.29 -7.69 15.78
C ILE A 27 -10.99 -7.17 16.41
N LEU A 28 -10.83 -7.35 17.72
CA LEU A 28 -9.62 -6.95 18.46
C LEU A 28 -8.36 -7.61 17.93
N TRP A 29 -8.46 -8.81 17.37
CA TRP A 29 -7.33 -9.57 16.82
C TRP A 29 -7.39 -9.75 15.30
N ARG A 30 -8.33 -9.08 14.60
CA ARG A 30 -8.40 -9.10 13.14
C ARG A 30 -7.11 -8.53 12.53
N PRO A 31 -6.44 -9.25 11.60
CA PRO A 31 -5.30 -8.71 10.86
C PRO A 31 -5.67 -7.46 10.08
N LYS A 32 -4.73 -6.52 9.94
CA LYS A 32 -4.96 -5.37 9.05
C LYS A 32 -5.02 -5.83 7.59
N GLU A 33 -6.00 -5.32 6.87
CA GLU A 33 -6.09 -5.40 5.42
C GLU A 33 -5.60 -4.09 4.78
N ALA A 34 -5.09 -4.14 3.54
CA ALA A 34 -4.84 -2.92 2.77
C ALA A 34 -6.20 -2.29 2.39
N PHE A 35 -6.26 -0.96 2.34
CA PHE A 35 -7.54 -0.26 2.13
C PHE A 35 -8.15 -0.57 0.77
N SER A 36 -7.31 -0.63 -0.28
CA SER A 36 -7.73 -1.06 -1.62
C SER A 36 -8.38 -2.44 -1.61
N ASP A 37 -7.77 -3.37 -0.88
CA ASP A 37 -8.17 -4.77 -0.87
C ASP A 37 -9.48 -4.94 -0.08
N GLY A 38 -9.68 -4.14 0.97
CA GLY A 38 -10.90 -4.14 1.78
C GLY A 38 -12.14 -3.53 1.13
N ILE A 39 -11.97 -2.73 0.08
CA ILE A 39 -13.09 -2.06 -0.62
C ILE A 39 -13.44 -2.79 -1.91
N THR A 40 -12.47 -3.47 -2.52
CA THR A 40 -12.63 -4.05 -3.85
C THR A 40 -13.00 -5.52 -3.81
N SER A 41 -13.62 -6.00 -4.89
CA SER A 41 -13.94 -7.41 -5.02
C SER A 41 -12.66 -8.25 -5.02
N VAL A 42 -12.68 -9.40 -4.35
CA VAL A 42 -11.58 -10.39 -4.35
C VAL A 42 -11.14 -10.76 -5.78
N LYS A 43 -12.04 -10.65 -6.77
CA LYS A 43 -11.75 -10.93 -8.17
C LYS A 43 -11.10 -9.75 -8.91
N TYR A 44 -11.49 -8.51 -8.58
CA TYR A 44 -11.09 -7.28 -9.25
C TYR A 44 -10.61 -6.25 -8.23
N SER A 45 -9.37 -6.42 -7.77
CA SER A 45 -8.78 -5.43 -6.89
C SER A 45 -8.41 -4.17 -7.66
N TRP A 46 -8.49 -3.01 -7.00
CA TRP A 46 -8.02 -1.74 -7.56
C TRP A 46 -6.60 -1.85 -8.12
N PHE A 47 -5.73 -2.53 -7.38
CA PHE A 47 -4.37 -2.83 -7.82
C PHE A 47 -4.34 -3.54 -9.18
N ARG A 48 -5.15 -4.59 -9.39
CA ARG A 48 -5.20 -5.31 -10.67
C ARG A 48 -5.72 -4.43 -11.81
N ILE A 49 -6.78 -3.67 -11.57
CA ILE A 49 -7.35 -2.75 -12.56
C ILE A 49 -6.28 -1.75 -13.04
N LEU A 50 -5.49 -1.20 -12.12
CA LEU A 50 -4.40 -0.29 -12.48
C LEU A 50 -3.29 -0.96 -13.29
N GLN A 51 -2.90 -2.19 -12.93
CA GLN A 51 -1.83 -2.92 -13.63
C GLN A 51 -2.22 -3.29 -15.07
N ASP A 52 -3.49 -3.64 -15.28
CA ASP A 52 -3.97 -4.16 -16.56
C ASP A 52 -4.36 -3.05 -17.55
N TYR A 53 -4.83 -1.88 -17.07
CA TYR A 53 -5.50 -0.90 -17.94
C TYR A 53 -4.78 0.43 -18.15
N ILE A 54 -3.90 0.85 -17.24
CA ILE A 54 -3.58 2.29 -17.14
C ILE A 54 -2.17 2.66 -17.60
N VAL A 55 -1.18 1.78 -17.44
CA VAL A 55 0.22 2.12 -17.76
C VAL A 55 0.89 1.01 -18.58
N ASP A 56 1.34 1.38 -19.76
CA ASP A 56 2.20 0.56 -20.62
C ASP A 56 3.58 0.37 -19.95
N ASP A 57 4.13 -0.85 -20.06
CA ASP A 57 5.45 -1.17 -19.51
C ASP A 57 6.55 -0.30 -20.13
N ALA A 58 6.40 0.09 -21.40
CA ALA A 58 7.32 1.01 -22.07
C ALA A 58 7.27 2.43 -21.46
N ALA A 59 6.10 2.89 -21.03
CA ALA A 59 5.94 4.19 -20.37
C ALA A 59 6.60 4.20 -18.99
N LEU A 60 6.51 3.09 -18.25
CA LEU A 60 7.20 2.94 -16.97
C LEU A 60 8.72 2.83 -17.15
N ALA A 61 9.20 2.12 -18.18
CA ALA A 61 10.63 2.02 -18.48
C ALA A 61 11.28 3.37 -18.79
N SER A 62 10.53 4.29 -19.40
CA SER A 62 10.96 5.66 -19.69
C SER A 62 10.66 6.67 -18.56
N ALA A 63 10.14 6.21 -17.41
CA ALA A 63 9.73 7.09 -16.32
C ALA A 63 10.85 7.99 -15.78
N ALA A 64 12.08 7.50 -15.73
CA ALA A 64 13.23 8.29 -15.23
C ALA A 64 13.54 9.50 -16.13
N GLN A 65 13.29 9.39 -17.44
CA GLN A 65 13.48 10.50 -18.37
C GLN A 65 12.36 11.53 -18.23
N LYS A 66 11.12 11.08 -18.05
CA LYS A 66 9.95 11.95 -17.95
C LYS A 66 9.81 12.61 -16.57
N PHE A 67 10.14 11.87 -15.52
CA PHE A 67 9.96 12.25 -14.12
C PHE A 67 11.28 12.07 -13.35
N PRO A 68 12.25 12.98 -13.51
CA PRO A 68 13.58 12.84 -12.91
C PRO A 68 13.57 13.00 -11.39
N ILE A 69 12.68 13.83 -10.85
CA ILE A 69 12.48 14.00 -9.41
C ILE A 69 11.45 12.97 -8.93
N SER A 70 11.75 12.23 -7.86
CA SER A 70 10.85 11.22 -7.27
C SER A 70 10.26 10.28 -8.32
N THR A 71 11.12 9.64 -9.11
CA THR A 71 10.71 8.78 -10.23
C THR A 71 9.81 7.64 -9.74
N PRO A 72 8.62 7.44 -10.34
CA PRO A 72 7.72 6.35 -9.99
C PRO A 72 8.33 4.99 -10.39
N LYS A 73 8.22 4.00 -9.50
CA LYS A 73 8.76 2.64 -9.68
C LYS A 73 7.69 1.59 -10.00
N THR A 74 6.42 1.96 -9.86
CA THR A 74 5.27 1.08 -10.09
C THR A 74 4.30 1.76 -11.05
N LYS A 75 3.49 0.98 -11.77
CA LYS A 75 2.45 1.49 -12.67
C LYS A 75 1.46 2.40 -11.95
N GLU A 76 1.02 2.00 -10.75
CA GLU A 76 0.17 2.83 -9.90
C GLU A 76 0.84 4.17 -9.54
N GLY A 77 2.11 4.12 -9.11
CA GLY A 77 2.88 5.34 -8.82
C GLY A 77 3.03 6.24 -10.04
N TYR A 78 3.20 5.66 -11.24
CA TYR A 78 3.31 6.40 -12.50
C TYR A 78 1.99 7.09 -12.84
N TYR A 79 0.87 6.40 -12.73
CA TYR A 79 -0.45 6.98 -12.99
C TYR A 79 -0.76 8.13 -12.03
N CYS A 80 -0.55 7.93 -10.73
CA CYS A 80 -0.71 8.98 -9.72
C CYS A 80 0.21 10.18 -10.03
N ARG A 81 1.44 9.93 -10.49
CA ARG A 81 2.37 10.98 -10.89
C ARG A 81 1.89 11.76 -12.12
N GLN A 82 1.30 11.10 -13.12
CA GLN A 82 0.71 11.79 -14.26
C GLN A 82 -0.43 12.72 -13.85
N ILE A 83 -1.33 12.25 -12.98
CA ILE A 83 -2.42 13.09 -12.46
C ILE A 83 -1.85 14.28 -11.70
N PHE A 84 -0.83 14.06 -10.86
CA PHE A 84 -0.18 15.13 -10.12
C PHE A 84 0.41 16.19 -11.06
N GLU A 85 1.22 15.80 -12.04
CA GLU A 85 1.84 16.76 -12.98
C GLU A 85 0.82 17.48 -13.86
N ASN A 86 -0.32 16.85 -14.17
CA ASN A 86 -1.41 17.51 -14.89
C ASN A 86 -2.07 18.64 -14.08
N ASN A 87 -2.05 18.58 -12.75
CA ASN A 87 -2.69 19.57 -11.87
C ASN A 87 -1.67 20.52 -11.21
N TYR A 88 -0.43 20.07 -11.01
CA TYR A 88 0.61 20.73 -10.22
C TYR A 88 1.96 20.63 -10.95
N LEU A 89 1.98 21.07 -12.20
CA LEU A 89 3.14 20.97 -13.08
C LEU A 89 4.39 21.59 -12.43
N GLY A 90 5.47 20.80 -12.37
CA GLY A 90 6.77 21.28 -11.86
C GLY A 90 6.91 21.32 -10.34
N HIS A 91 5.90 20.87 -9.58
CA HIS A 91 5.92 20.83 -8.12
C HIS A 91 6.28 19.46 -7.54
N ALA A 92 7.03 18.65 -8.30
CA ALA A 92 7.45 17.32 -7.88
C ALA A 92 8.33 17.33 -6.62
N ASP A 93 8.95 18.46 -6.30
CA ASP A 93 9.81 18.70 -5.13
C ASP A 93 9.03 18.75 -3.81
N TRP A 94 7.71 18.99 -3.85
CA TRP A 94 6.85 18.94 -2.66
C TRP A 94 6.83 17.54 -2.02
N LEU A 95 7.05 16.50 -2.82
CA LEU A 95 7.18 15.13 -2.35
C LEU A 95 8.66 14.71 -2.36
N PRO A 96 9.38 14.83 -1.23
CA PRO A 96 10.82 14.54 -1.19
C PRO A 96 11.13 13.05 -1.39
N HIS A 97 10.20 12.16 -1.03
CA HIS A 97 10.31 10.73 -1.27
C HIS A 97 8.93 10.05 -1.13
N TYR A 98 8.78 8.90 -1.78
CA TYR A 98 7.62 8.03 -1.52
C TYR A 98 7.71 7.42 -0.12
N TRP A 99 6.57 7.41 0.58
CA TRP A 99 6.47 6.72 1.85
C TRP A 99 6.47 5.20 1.63
N ILE A 100 7.49 4.51 2.15
CA ILE A 100 7.62 3.05 2.09
C ILE A 100 7.92 2.55 3.52
N PRO A 101 7.26 1.47 3.98
CA PRO A 101 7.51 0.92 5.32
C PRO A 101 8.94 0.42 5.45
N ARG A 102 9.67 0.95 6.45
CA ARG A 102 11.08 0.59 6.72
C ARG A 102 11.27 -0.69 7.54
N TRP A 103 10.19 -1.21 8.14
CA TRP A 103 10.22 -2.37 9.05
C TRP A 103 9.84 -3.69 8.33
N THR A 104 9.83 -3.68 7.01
CA THR A 104 9.41 -4.82 6.16
C THR A 104 10.42 -4.97 5.03
N SER A 105 11.05 -6.13 4.91
CA SER A 105 11.97 -6.40 3.81
C SER A 105 11.22 -6.50 2.49
N GLY A 106 11.72 -5.84 1.44
CA GLY A 106 11.20 -5.98 0.08
C GLY A 106 9.97 -5.14 -0.26
N ALA A 107 9.55 -4.21 0.61
CA ALA A 107 8.51 -3.25 0.27
C ALA A 107 9.02 -2.26 -0.79
N MET A 108 8.43 -2.30 -1.97
CA MET A 108 8.77 -1.40 -3.09
C MET A 108 7.60 -0.48 -3.48
N ASP A 109 6.44 -0.69 -2.86
CA ASP A 109 5.19 -0.05 -3.24
C ASP A 109 4.49 0.54 -1.99
N PRO A 110 3.96 1.78 -2.07
CA PRO A 110 3.35 2.47 -0.94
C PRO A 110 1.94 1.96 -0.58
N SER A 111 1.25 1.22 -1.45
CA SER A 111 -0.15 0.76 -1.23
C SER A 111 -0.28 -0.24 -0.09
N ALA A 112 0.84 -0.85 0.33
CA ALA A 112 0.93 -1.94 1.29
C ALA A 112 0.25 -3.26 0.84
N SER A 113 -0.40 -3.31 -0.33
CA SER A 113 -1.03 -4.53 -0.87
C SER A 113 -0.02 -5.63 -1.21
N THR A 114 1.25 -5.27 -1.41
CA THR A 114 2.36 -6.20 -1.68
C THR A 114 2.99 -6.77 -0.41
N LEU A 115 2.58 -6.33 0.77
CA LEU A 115 3.18 -6.77 2.04
C LEU A 115 2.74 -8.17 2.42
N THR A 116 3.71 -9.04 2.69
CA THR A 116 3.51 -10.47 2.95
C THR A 116 2.66 -10.77 4.19
N HIS A 117 2.74 -9.94 5.22
CA HIS A 117 2.04 -10.13 6.50
C HIS A 117 0.61 -9.56 6.51
N TYR A 118 0.18 -8.85 5.44
CA TYR A 118 -1.21 -8.43 5.24
C TYR A 118 -2.02 -9.42 4.39
N LYS A 119 -1.39 -10.48 3.87
CA LYS A 119 -2.13 -11.56 3.22
C LYS A 119 -3.01 -12.22 4.28
N ALA A 120 -4.31 -11.98 4.19
CA ALA A 120 -5.30 -12.72 4.94
C ALA A 120 -5.04 -14.22 4.71
N ALA A 121 -5.05 -15.01 5.80
CA ALA A 121 -5.27 -16.44 5.66
C ALA A 121 -6.50 -16.61 4.75
N ALA A 122 -6.37 -17.42 3.70
CA ALA A 122 -7.41 -17.60 2.69
C ALA A 122 -8.77 -17.69 3.39
N LYS A 123 -9.68 -16.75 3.10
CA LYS A 123 -11.07 -16.85 3.55
C LYS A 123 -11.59 -18.19 3.02
N ALA A 124 -11.81 -19.14 3.91
CA ALA A 124 -12.50 -20.39 3.64
C ALA A 124 -13.95 -20.10 3.23
#